data_AF-A0A0F9KA83-F1
#
_entry.id   AF-A0A0F9KA83-F1
#
_cell.length_a   1.000
_cell.length_b   1.000
_cell.length_c   1.000
_cell.angle_alpha   90.00
_cell.angle_beta   90.00
_cell.angle_gamma   90.00
#
_symmetry.space_group_name_H-M   'P 1'
#
loop_
_entity.id
_entity.type
_entity.pdbx_description
1 polymer ?
#
loop_
_entity_poly.entity_id
_entity_poly.type
_entity_poly.pdbx_seq_one_letter_code
_entity_poly.pdbx_strand_id
1 'polypeptide(L)' 'MKRFKLYWLDGKEDIITGDNIQDACRRAGIGNGASRAIDYWKELD' A
#
# COMPACT_ATOMS: atom_id res chain seq x y z
N MET A 1 13.27 -5.11 -5.22
CA MET A 1 11.82 -5.11 -4.93
C MET A 1 11.65 -4.64 -3.49
N LYS A 2 10.85 -3.60 -3.29
CA LYS A 2 10.67 -2.93 -2.00
C LYS A 2 9.40 -3.43 -1.32
N ARG A 3 9.34 -3.28 0.00
CA ARG A 3 8.17 -3.59 0.81
C ARG A 3 7.53 -2.30 1.29
N PHE A 4 6.21 -2.22 1.23
CA PHE A 4 5.46 -1.07 1.74
C PHE A 4 4.43 -1.55 2.73
N LYS A 5 4.39 -0.93 3.91
CA LYS A 5 3.33 -1.15 4.88
C LYS A 5 2.27 -0.08 4.72
N LEU A 6 1.04 -0.50 4.45
CA LEU A 6 -0.13 0.34 4.38
C LEU A 6 -0.82 0.39 5.74
N TYR A 7 -1.26 1.58 6.12
CA TYR A 7 -2.11 1.83 7.27
C TYR A 7 -3.44 2.34 6.73
N TRP A 8 -4.49 1.56 6.93
CA TRP A 8 -5.83 1.87 6.45
C TRP A 8 -6.60 2.71 7.48
N LEU A 9 -7.55 3.51 7.03
CA LEU A 9 -8.38 4.36 7.90
C LEU A 9 -9.21 3.56 8.92
N ASP A 10 -9.48 2.28 8.64
CA ASP A 10 -10.18 1.37 9.55
C ASP A 10 -9.24 0.73 10.59
N GLY A 11 -7.98 1.16 10.65
CA GLY A 11 -6.96 0.64 11.55
C GLY A 11 -6.35 -0.68 11.09
N LYS A 12 -6.73 -1.21 9.93
CA LYS A 12 -6.05 -2.37 9.37
C LYS A 12 -4.65 -1.99 8.89
N GLU A 13 -3.80 -2.99 8.84
CA GLU A 13 -2.46 -2.89 8.29
C GLU A 13 -2.27 -3.96 7.21
N ASP A 14 -1.55 -3.62 6.15
CA ASP A 14 -1.24 -4.57 5.07
C ASP A 14 0.18 -4.36 4.56
N ILE A 15 0.80 -5.42 4.02
CA ILE A 15 2.15 -5.34 3.47
C ILE A 15 2.13 -5.76 2.01
N ILE A 16 2.47 -4.81 1.15
CA ILE A 16 2.51 -4.99 -0.30
C ILE A 16 3.94 -4.86 -0.81
N THR A 17 4.21 -5.46 -1.97
CA THR A 17 5.54 -5.47 -2.60
C THR A 17 5.48 -4.98 -4.04
N GLY A 18 6.50 -4.22 -4.42
CA GLY A 18 6.64 -3.69 -5.76
C GLY A 18 7.93 -2.92 -5.93
N ASP A 19 8.19 -2.42 -7.12
CA ASP A 19 9.39 -1.62 -7.37
C ASP A 19 9.26 -0.19 -6.83
N ASN A 20 8.03 0.31 -6.71
CA ASN A 20 7.64 1.54 -6.03
C ASN A 20 6.20 1.39 -5.48
N ILE A 21 5.70 2.37 -4.72
CA ILE A 21 4.36 2.30 -4.10
C ILE A 21 3.23 2.17 -5.13
N GLN A 22 3.35 2.80 -6.30
CA GLN A 22 2.32 2.72 -7.35
C GLN A 22 2.27 1.32 -7.97
N ASP A 23 3.43 0.72 -8.25
CA ASP A 23 3.51 -0.67 -8.71
C ASP A 23 3.01 -1.65 -7.64
N ALA A 24 3.39 -1.44 -6.38
CA ALA A 24 2.96 -2.28 -5.28
C ALA A 24 1.43 -2.25 -5.11
N CYS A 25 0.82 -1.07 -5.15
CA CYS A 25 -0.65 -0.92 -5.11
C CYS A 25 -1.32 -1.60 -6.31
N ARG A 26 -0.81 -1.38 -7.52
CA ARG A 26 -1.32 -2.02 -8.75
C ARG A 26 -1.29 -3.55 -8.65
N ARG A 27 -0.19 -4.12 -8.16
CA ARG A 27 -0.02 -5.59 -8.01
C ARG A 27 -0.88 -6.17 -6.90
N ALA A 28 -1.12 -5.41 -5.84
CA ALA A 28 -2.02 -5.76 -4.76
C ALA A 28 -3.51 -5.57 -5.11
N GLY A 29 -3.85 -5.12 -6.32
CA GLY A 29 -5.23 -4.85 -6.74
C GLY A 29 -5.85 -3.60 -6.12
N ILE A 30 -5.02 -2.71 -5.55
CA ILE A 30 -5.45 -1.46 -4.91
C ILE A 30 -5.61 -0.40 -5.99
N GLY A 31 -6.86 -0.23 -6.44
CA GLY A 31 -7.26 0.80 -7.40
C GLY A 31 -7.58 2.16 -6.75
N ASN A 32 -8.04 3.11 -7.56
CA ASN A 32 -8.26 4.50 -7.17
C ASN A 32 -9.31 4.70 -6.05
N GLY A 33 -10.22 3.75 -5.87
CA GLY A 33 -11.18 3.76 -4.76
C GLY A 33 -10.56 3.31 -3.43
N ALA A 34 -9.71 2.29 -3.49
CA ALA A 34 -9.03 1.74 -2.31
C ALA A 34 -7.87 2.61 -1.85
N SER A 35 -7.18 3.31 -2.77
CA SER A 35 -6.10 4.24 -2.40
C SER A 35 -6.58 5.40 -1.51
N ARG A 36 -7.86 5.79 -1.61
CA ARG A 36 -8.50 6.78 -0.73
C ARG A 36 -8.73 6.29 0.70
N ALA A 37 -8.73 4.98 0.91
CA ALA A 37 -8.90 4.37 2.23
C ALA A 37 -7.56 4.15 2.96
N ILE A 38 -6.44 4.48 2.31
CA ILE A 38 -5.10 4.46 2.92
C ILE A 38 -4.92 5.78 3.66
N ASP A 39 -4.67 5.70 4.96
CA ASP A 39 -4.35 6.86 5.79
C ASP A 39 -2.92 7.33 5.49
N TYR A 40 -1.97 6.41 5.62
CA TYR A 40 -0.59 6.62 5.21
C TYR A 40 0.10 5.29 4.89
N TRP A 41 1.27 5.37 4.29
CA TRP A 41 2.11 4.22 4.00
C TRP A 41 3.56 4.53 4.38
N LYS A 42 4.34 3.47 4.61
CA LYS A 42 5.78 3.58 4.81
C LYS A 42 6.53 2.55 3.99
N GLU A 43 7.67 2.95 3.45
CA GLU A 43 8.65 2.02 2.88
C GLU A 43 9.33 1.25 4.02
N LEU A 44 9.51 -0.05 3.83
CA LEU A 44 10.28 -0.92 4.70
C LEU A 44 11.57 -1.30 3.97
N ASP A 45 12.72 -1.13 4.64
CA ASP A 45 14.03 -1.65 4.21
C ASP A 45 14.04 -3.18 4.08
#